data_AF-A0AAD7G9M4-F1
#
_entry.id   AF-A0AAD7G9M4-F1
#
_cell.length_a   1.000
_cell.length_b   1.000
_cell.length_c   1.000
_cell.angle_alpha   90.00
_cell.angle_beta   90.00
_cell.angle_gamma   90.00
#
_symmetry.space_group_name_H-M   'P 1'
#
loop_
_entity.id
_entity.type
_entity.pdbx_description
1 polymer ?
#
loop_
_entity_poly.entity_id
_entity_poly.type
_entity_poly.pdbx_seq_one_letter_code
_entity_poly.pdbx_strand_id
1 'polypeptide(L)'
;MADVIELFYNHHKSRPSKKKAPDQFAAAFSPTKPLHEIRYARPCLSGWATRLVGDHAYFRVGKMARKKRAGERSRRHIRATKNGRAKNTNVVEWEDVEFTMEDLANLYKEEDEFLWYFTECCAAPRKKGKVVVKKTRPHPVIQVGAISSFITSRNQYASGDLGLPLGIWLFACQAHVDVERVFCRFGYSVSDSTARAALNTLTDASLNDLKKQVRDAIDRGE
;
A
#
# COMPACT_ATOMS: atom_id res chain seq x y z
N MET A 1 22.28 -23.85 12.66
CA MET A 1 22.16 -23.34 11.27
C MET A 1 22.99 -22.08 10.99
N ALA A 2 23.45 -21.31 12.00
CA ALA A 2 24.36 -20.17 11.81
C ALA A 2 25.73 -20.56 11.19
N ASP A 3 26.21 -21.78 11.42
CA ASP A 3 27.54 -22.23 10.96
C ASP A 3 27.77 -22.19 9.44
N VAL A 4 26.82 -22.65 8.62
CA VAL A 4 27.08 -22.84 7.18
C VAL A 4 27.13 -21.51 6.43
N ILE A 5 26.30 -20.54 6.83
CA ILE A 5 26.29 -19.21 6.21
C ILE A 5 27.58 -18.48 6.53
N GLU A 6 28.05 -18.54 7.78
CA GLU A 6 29.34 -17.95 8.16
C GLU A 6 30.51 -18.58 7.40
N LEU A 7 30.51 -19.91 7.26
CA LEU A 7 31.51 -20.61 6.44
C LEU A 7 31.51 -20.12 4.99
N PHE A 8 30.33 -19.91 4.38
CA PHE A 8 30.27 -19.31 3.04
C PHE A 8 30.83 -17.88 3.02
N TYR A 9 30.52 -17.04 4.00
CA TYR A 9 30.98 -15.65 4.00
C TYR A 9 32.49 -15.52 4.26
N ASN A 10 33.06 -16.41 5.07
CA ASN A 10 34.47 -16.45 5.42
C ASN A 10 35.33 -17.14 4.35
N HIS A 11 34.75 -17.95 3.46
CA HIS A 11 35.50 -18.63 2.42
C HIS A 11 35.99 -17.68 1.32
N HIS A 12 37.31 -17.62 1.08
CA HIS A 12 37.93 -16.69 0.13
C HIS A 12 37.40 -16.78 -1.32
N LYS A 13 36.96 -17.97 -1.78
CA LYS A 13 36.37 -18.14 -3.12
C LYS A 13 34.87 -17.89 -3.18
N SER A 14 34.21 -17.54 -2.09
CA SER A 14 32.75 -17.35 -2.09
C SER A 14 32.32 -16.06 -2.79
N ARG A 15 33.23 -15.09 -2.90
CA ARG A 15 33.01 -13.81 -3.60
C ARG A 15 33.82 -13.78 -4.90
N PRO A 16 33.21 -13.44 -6.04
CA PRO A 16 33.93 -13.25 -7.28
C PRO A 16 34.80 -11.98 -7.21
N SER A 17 35.94 -12.01 -7.89
CA SER A 17 36.72 -10.81 -8.14
C SER A 17 36.04 -9.99 -9.25
N LYS A 18 35.81 -8.70 -9.00
CA LYS A 18 35.20 -7.78 -9.96
C LYS A 18 35.96 -7.72 -11.30
N LYS A 19 37.28 -7.91 -11.28
CA LYS A 19 38.12 -7.92 -12.50
C LYS A 19 38.07 -9.27 -13.25
N LYS A 20 38.00 -10.39 -12.53
CA LYS A 20 38.12 -11.74 -13.12
C LYS A 20 36.77 -12.34 -13.52
N ALA A 21 35.69 -11.97 -12.85
CA ALA A 21 34.35 -12.50 -13.10
C ALA A 21 33.29 -11.39 -12.90
N PRO A 22 33.30 -10.34 -13.75
CA PRO A 22 32.40 -9.19 -13.61
C PRO A 22 30.92 -9.60 -13.65
N ASP A 23 30.54 -10.54 -14.53
CA ASP A 23 29.14 -10.98 -14.67
C ASP A 23 28.62 -11.77 -13.45
N GLN A 24 29.52 -12.43 -12.73
CA GLN A 24 29.19 -13.16 -11.51
C GLN A 24 29.14 -12.20 -10.31
N PHE A 25 29.96 -11.15 -10.34
CA PHE A 25 29.91 -10.07 -9.35
C PHE A 25 28.62 -9.26 -9.50
N ALA A 26 28.25 -8.90 -10.74
CA ALA A 26 27.03 -8.18 -11.06
C ALA A 26 25.75 -9.00 -10.83
N ALA A 27 25.87 -10.33 -10.78
CA ALA A 27 24.75 -11.22 -10.48
C ALA A 27 24.25 -11.11 -9.03
N ALA A 28 25.01 -10.51 -8.12
CA ALA A 28 24.58 -10.31 -6.74
C ALA A 28 23.29 -9.46 -6.72
N PHE A 29 22.28 -9.94 -6.00
CA PHE A 29 20.94 -9.34 -5.92
C PHE A 29 20.19 -9.29 -7.26
N SER A 30 20.62 -10.01 -8.30
CA SER A 30 19.89 -10.08 -9.57
C SER A 30 18.57 -10.84 -9.39
N PRO A 31 17.41 -10.21 -9.69
CA PRO A 31 16.13 -10.91 -9.61
C PRO A 31 15.93 -11.86 -10.79
N THR A 32 16.55 -11.59 -11.95
CA THR A 32 16.28 -12.27 -13.22
C THR A 32 17.22 -13.43 -13.51
N LYS A 33 18.48 -13.35 -13.07
CA LYS A 33 19.49 -14.39 -13.39
C LYS A 33 19.20 -15.71 -12.65
N PRO A 34 19.10 -16.86 -13.34
CA PRO A 34 18.87 -18.15 -12.70
C PRO A 34 19.96 -18.46 -11.65
N LEU A 35 19.54 -18.86 -10.45
CA LEU A 35 20.46 -19.07 -9.32
C LEU A 35 21.51 -20.15 -9.60
N HIS A 36 21.16 -21.19 -10.35
CA HIS A 36 22.07 -22.27 -10.72
C HIS A 36 23.19 -21.83 -11.68
N GLU A 37 23.07 -20.66 -12.33
CA GLU A 37 24.11 -20.09 -13.18
C GLU A 37 25.10 -19.20 -12.41
N ILE A 38 24.80 -18.91 -11.14
CA ILE A 38 25.65 -18.10 -10.26
C ILE A 38 26.63 -19.03 -9.55
N ARG A 39 27.88 -19.06 -10.04
CA ARG A 39 28.92 -19.99 -9.59
C ARG A 39 29.47 -19.69 -8.20
N TYR A 40 29.26 -18.47 -7.71
CA TYR A 40 29.82 -17.99 -6.45
C TYR A 40 28.74 -17.95 -5.37
N ALA A 41 29.05 -18.54 -4.22
CA ALA A 41 28.10 -18.71 -3.11
C ALA A 41 27.50 -17.37 -2.63
N ARG A 42 28.31 -16.31 -2.44
CA ARG A 42 27.79 -15.03 -1.92
C ARG A 42 26.82 -14.34 -2.88
N PRO A 43 27.17 -14.10 -4.17
CA PRO A 43 26.20 -13.57 -5.13
C PRO A 43 24.96 -14.45 -5.29
N CYS A 44 25.10 -15.79 -5.24
CA CYS A 44 23.98 -16.72 -5.35
C CYS A 44 23.04 -16.58 -4.14
N LEU A 45 23.58 -16.58 -2.92
CA LEU A 45 22.82 -16.35 -1.69
C LEU A 45 22.15 -14.98 -1.68
N SER A 46 22.83 -13.93 -2.13
CA SER A 46 22.23 -12.59 -2.27
C SER A 46 21.08 -12.58 -3.28
N GLY A 47 21.24 -13.21 -4.45
CA GLY A 47 20.17 -13.34 -5.44
C GLY A 47 18.97 -14.15 -4.91
N TRP A 48 19.24 -15.25 -4.21
CA TRP A 48 18.22 -16.06 -3.55
C TRP A 48 17.44 -15.26 -2.51
N ALA A 49 18.15 -14.53 -1.64
CA ALA A 49 17.52 -13.68 -0.64
C ALA A 49 16.67 -12.56 -1.27
N THR A 50 17.17 -11.91 -2.34
CA THR A 50 16.39 -10.90 -3.08
C THR A 50 15.08 -11.47 -3.61
N ARG A 51 15.12 -12.65 -4.24
CA ARG A 51 13.91 -13.31 -4.75
C ARG A 51 12.95 -13.67 -3.64
N LEU A 52 13.46 -14.27 -2.56
CA LEU A 52 12.65 -14.64 -1.40
C LEU A 52 11.92 -13.42 -0.80
N VAL A 53 12.64 -12.32 -0.59
CA VAL A 53 12.07 -11.07 -0.05
C VAL A 53 11.06 -10.48 -1.03
N GLY A 54 11.37 -10.45 -2.33
CA GLY A 54 10.49 -9.92 -3.37
C GLY A 54 9.20 -10.72 -3.51
N ASP A 55 9.29 -12.05 -3.57
CA ASP A 55 8.14 -12.95 -3.66
C ASP A 55 7.28 -12.86 -2.40
N HIS A 56 7.92 -12.75 -1.23
CA HIS A 56 7.20 -12.54 0.02
C HIS A 56 6.45 -11.20 0.01
N ALA A 57 7.11 -10.09 -0.35
CA ALA A 57 6.45 -8.78 -0.47
C ALA A 57 5.28 -8.83 -1.47
N TYR A 58 5.46 -9.45 -2.63
CA TYR A 58 4.42 -9.63 -3.64
C TYR A 58 3.19 -10.37 -3.08
N PHE A 59 3.42 -11.49 -2.38
CA PHE A 59 2.36 -12.28 -1.75
C PHE A 59 1.63 -11.47 -0.67
N ARG A 60 2.38 -10.80 0.20
CA ARG A 60 1.86 -10.04 1.33
C ARG A 60 1.00 -8.85 0.88
N VAL A 61 1.46 -8.05 -0.10
CA VAL A 61 0.63 -6.97 -0.68
C VAL A 61 -0.61 -7.56 -1.36
N GLY A 62 -0.45 -8.66 -2.09
CA GLY A 62 -1.58 -9.38 -2.69
C GLY A 62 -2.61 -9.84 -1.66
N LYS A 63 -2.17 -10.29 -0.48
CA LYS A 63 -3.04 -10.67 0.63
C LYS A 63 -3.81 -9.46 1.18
N MET A 64 -3.14 -8.34 1.44
CA MET A 64 -3.79 -7.11 1.93
C MET A 64 -4.80 -6.52 0.94
N ALA A 65 -4.51 -6.65 -0.37
CA ALA A 65 -5.37 -6.13 -1.44
C ALA A 65 -6.62 -6.99 -1.73
N ARG A 66 -6.70 -8.21 -1.18
CA ARG A 66 -7.89 -9.08 -1.32
C ARG A 66 -9.02 -8.62 -0.42
N LYS A 67 -10.25 -8.70 -0.94
CA LYS A 67 -11.45 -8.44 -0.15
C LYS A 67 -11.52 -9.41 1.03
N LYS A 68 -11.83 -8.91 2.23
CA LYS A 68 -12.20 -9.76 3.38
C LYS A 68 -13.45 -10.60 3.07
N ARG A 69 -13.79 -11.56 3.94
CA ARG A 69 -14.91 -12.48 3.72
C ARG A 69 -16.21 -11.74 3.41
N ALA A 70 -17.08 -12.36 2.61
CA ALA A 70 -18.36 -11.77 2.24
C ALA A 70 -19.18 -11.45 3.51
N GLY A 71 -19.63 -10.20 3.64
CA GLY A 71 -20.42 -9.71 4.77
C GLY A 71 -19.67 -8.82 5.76
N GLU A 72 -18.32 -8.84 5.76
CA GLU A 72 -17.54 -7.97 6.63
C GLU A 72 -17.32 -6.60 5.95
N ARG A 73 -17.68 -5.50 6.62
CA ARG A 73 -17.36 -4.16 6.14
C ARG A 73 -15.87 -3.92 6.31
N SER A 74 -15.19 -3.72 5.19
CA SER A 74 -13.77 -3.37 5.16
C SER A 74 -13.63 -2.04 4.46
N ARG A 75 -13.10 -1.05 5.18
CA ARG A 75 -12.79 0.29 4.66
C ARG A 75 -12.07 0.23 3.32
N ARG A 76 -11.05 -0.60 3.24
CA ARG A 76 -10.24 -0.83 2.04
C ARG A 76 -11.04 -1.14 0.78
N HIS A 77 -12.13 -1.93 0.90
CA HIS A 77 -12.92 -2.43 -0.22
C HIS A 77 -14.31 -1.80 -0.30
N ILE A 78 -14.33 -0.47 -0.31
CA ILE A 78 -15.55 0.33 -0.42
C ILE A 78 -15.74 0.81 -1.85
N ARG A 79 -17.00 0.84 -2.29
CA ARG A 79 -17.37 1.38 -3.60
C ARG A 79 -17.81 2.84 -3.49
N ALA A 80 -17.41 3.61 -4.49
CA ALA A 80 -17.90 4.97 -4.68
C ALA A 80 -19.41 5.05 -4.98
N THR A 81 -20.03 4.00 -5.57
CA THR A 81 -21.45 4.02 -5.95
C THR A 81 -22.07 2.62 -5.97
N LYS A 82 -23.40 2.57 -5.83
CA LYS A 82 -24.26 1.38 -5.95
C LYS A 82 -24.54 0.94 -7.39
N ASN A 83 -24.25 1.78 -8.39
CA ASN A 83 -24.64 1.57 -9.80
C ASN A 83 -23.84 0.46 -10.54
N GLY A 84 -23.25 -0.49 -9.82
CA GLY A 84 -22.44 -1.57 -10.36
C GLY A 84 -23.19 -2.90 -10.47
N ARG A 85 -22.63 -3.83 -11.25
CA ARG A 85 -23.15 -5.20 -11.44
C ARG A 85 -23.08 -6.08 -10.17
N ALA A 86 -22.36 -5.66 -9.15
CA ALA A 86 -22.14 -6.43 -7.93
C ALA A 86 -23.24 -6.14 -6.89
N LYS A 87 -24.01 -7.16 -6.52
CA LYS A 87 -24.98 -7.11 -5.43
C LYS A 87 -24.24 -7.21 -4.08
N ASN A 88 -24.76 -6.54 -3.03
CA ASN A 88 -24.22 -6.55 -1.66
C ASN A 88 -22.78 -6.02 -1.52
N THR A 89 -22.53 -4.81 -2.02
CA THR A 89 -21.26 -4.10 -1.83
C THR A 89 -21.40 -2.94 -0.86
N ASN A 90 -20.45 -2.82 0.06
CA ASN A 90 -20.36 -1.65 0.93
C ASN A 90 -20.05 -0.43 0.08
N VAL A 91 -20.84 0.60 0.30
CA VAL A 91 -20.76 1.88 -0.41
C VAL A 91 -20.20 2.89 0.58
N VAL A 92 -19.50 3.89 0.06
CA VAL A 92 -18.84 4.89 0.89
C VAL A 92 -19.84 5.64 1.77
N GLU A 93 -19.52 5.74 3.05
CA GLU A 93 -20.16 6.62 4.03
C GLU A 93 -19.12 7.59 4.60
N TRP A 94 -19.55 8.60 5.35
CA TRP A 94 -18.66 9.68 5.82
C TRP A 94 -17.56 9.15 6.75
N GLU A 95 -17.88 8.17 7.58
CA GLU A 95 -16.96 7.50 8.50
C GLU A 95 -15.82 6.79 7.76
N ASP A 96 -16.05 6.37 6.51
CA ASP A 96 -15.04 5.72 5.68
C ASP A 96 -14.07 6.73 5.03
N VAL A 97 -14.42 8.02 5.03
CA VAL A 97 -13.58 9.10 4.50
C VAL A 97 -12.79 9.76 5.62
N GLU A 98 -13.28 9.68 6.86
CA GLU A 98 -12.56 10.16 8.05
C GLU A 98 -11.38 9.23 8.39
N PHE A 99 -10.16 9.77 8.42
CA PHE A 99 -8.98 9.05 8.89
C PHE A 99 -7.89 9.96 9.42
N THR A 100 -7.02 9.38 10.23
CA THR A 100 -5.69 9.93 10.48
C THR A 100 -4.62 9.05 9.84
N MET A 101 -3.48 9.65 9.52
CA MET A 101 -2.31 8.89 9.04
C MET A 101 -1.77 7.93 10.11
N GLU A 102 -2.01 8.23 11.39
CA GLU A 102 -1.63 7.38 12.51
C GLU A 102 -2.48 6.09 12.56
N ASP A 103 -3.80 6.21 12.37
CA ASP A 103 -4.69 5.05 12.32
C ASP A 103 -4.31 4.09 11.18
N LEU A 104 -4.03 4.64 9.99
CA LEU A 104 -3.59 3.85 8.85
C LEU A 104 -2.20 3.22 9.09
N ALA A 105 -1.30 3.92 9.78
CA ALA A 105 0.01 3.37 10.14
C ALA A 105 -0.13 2.19 11.09
N ASN A 106 -0.96 2.32 12.12
CA ASN A 106 -1.24 1.24 13.08
C ASN A 106 -1.91 0.05 12.37
N LEU A 107 -2.92 0.30 11.54
CA LEU A 107 -3.59 -0.73 10.74
C LEU A 107 -2.61 -1.52 9.89
N TYR A 108 -1.74 -0.85 9.11
CA TYR A 108 -0.79 -1.55 8.24
C TYR A 108 0.29 -2.29 9.02
N LYS A 109 0.73 -1.74 10.15
CA LYS A 109 1.68 -2.41 11.03
C LYS A 109 1.10 -3.68 11.64
N GLU A 110 -0.16 -3.64 12.07
CA GLU A 110 -0.87 -4.79 12.65
C GLU A 110 -1.20 -5.87 11.62
N GLU A 111 -1.65 -5.47 10.43
CA GLU A 111 -1.99 -6.43 9.38
C GLU A 111 -0.74 -7.11 8.79
N ASP A 112 0.36 -6.37 8.66
CA ASP A 112 1.56 -6.87 7.99
C ASP A 112 2.88 -6.25 8.49
N GLU A 113 3.40 -6.80 9.60
CA GLU A 113 4.68 -6.39 10.18
C GLU A 113 5.85 -6.47 9.19
N PHE A 114 5.87 -7.49 8.30
CA PHE A 114 6.93 -7.62 7.30
C PHE A 114 6.91 -6.47 6.30
N LEU A 115 5.75 -6.12 5.73
CA LEU A 115 5.65 -5.01 4.79
C LEU A 115 5.94 -3.68 5.46
N TRP A 116 5.50 -3.52 6.71
CA TRP A 116 5.85 -2.36 7.52
C TRP A 116 7.38 -2.25 7.66
N TYR A 117 8.06 -3.30 8.11
CA TYR A 117 9.52 -3.32 8.24
C TYR A 117 10.24 -3.09 6.90
N PHE A 118 9.77 -3.74 5.83
CA PHE A 118 10.36 -3.62 4.50
C PHE A 118 10.30 -2.18 3.99
N THR A 119 9.14 -1.54 4.12
CA THR A 119 8.97 -0.14 3.72
C THR A 119 9.70 0.83 4.65
N GLU A 120 9.86 0.52 5.94
CA GLU A 120 10.72 1.27 6.87
C GLU A 120 12.17 1.26 6.38
N CYS A 121 12.67 0.10 5.93
CA CYS A 121 14.02 -0.03 5.40
C CYS A 121 14.24 0.83 4.14
N CYS A 122 13.20 1.10 3.36
CA CYS A 122 13.26 1.99 2.18
C CYS A 122 13.11 3.47 2.52
N ALA A 123 12.29 3.82 3.52
CA ALA A 123 11.89 5.21 3.79
C ALA A 123 12.66 5.86 4.95
N ALA A 124 13.08 5.07 5.95
CA ALA A 124 13.54 5.60 7.22
C ALA A 124 15.05 5.91 7.21
N PRO A 125 15.45 7.17 7.45
CA PRO A 125 16.86 7.50 7.59
C PRO A 125 17.41 6.85 8.87
N ARG A 126 18.64 6.36 8.80
CA ARG A 126 19.33 5.75 9.95
C ARG A 126 20.52 6.60 10.37
N LYS A 127 20.66 6.84 11.68
CA LYS A 127 21.83 7.49 12.28
C LYS A 127 22.42 6.55 13.33
N LYS A 128 23.67 6.12 13.14
CA LYS A 128 24.34 5.13 13.99
C LYS A 128 23.52 3.83 14.15
N GLY A 129 22.96 3.33 13.06
CA GLY A 129 22.14 2.11 13.04
C GLY A 129 20.72 2.24 13.61
N LYS A 130 20.38 3.37 14.25
CA LYS A 130 19.04 3.64 14.78
C LYS A 130 18.18 4.39 13.78
N VAL A 131 16.91 4.02 13.69
CA VAL A 131 15.90 4.71 12.88
C VAL A 131 15.63 6.10 13.45
N VAL A 132 15.56 7.11 12.57
CA VAL A 132 15.26 8.49 12.95
C VAL A 132 13.95 8.94 12.30
N VAL A 133 13.00 9.40 13.12
CA VAL A 133 11.77 10.06 12.64
C VAL A 133 12.08 11.53 12.37
N LYS A 134 11.93 11.98 11.12
CA LYS A 134 12.08 13.39 10.74
C LYS A 134 10.77 14.14 10.96
N LYS A 135 10.85 15.43 11.33
CA LYS A 135 9.68 16.31 11.52
C LYS A 135 8.94 16.60 10.20
N THR A 136 9.66 16.94 9.12
CA THR A 136 9.04 17.38 7.85
C THR A 136 8.52 16.24 6.99
N ARG A 137 9.14 15.06 7.08
CA ARG A 137 8.76 13.86 6.31
C ARG A 137 8.92 12.63 7.21
N PRO A 138 7.97 12.40 8.14
CA PRO A 138 8.01 11.24 9.00
C PRO A 138 7.92 9.97 8.15
N HIS A 139 8.84 9.03 8.34
CA HIS A 139 8.83 7.78 7.56
C HIS A 139 7.53 6.96 7.73
N PRO A 140 6.82 6.96 8.88
CA PRO A 140 5.54 6.24 8.98
C PRO A 140 4.50 6.75 7.97
N VAL A 141 4.43 8.06 7.74
CA VAL A 141 3.51 8.66 6.74
C VAL A 141 3.92 8.24 5.33
N ILE A 142 5.23 8.19 5.04
CA ILE A 142 5.74 7.72 3.75
C ILE A 142 5.39 6.23 3.55
N GLN A 143 5.53 5.41 4.60
CA GLN A 143 5.18 3.99 4.54
C GLN A 143 3.69 3.79 4.29
N VAL A 144 2.80 4.54 4.96
CA VAL A 144 1.35 4.51 4.70
C VAL A 144 1.06 4.82 3.23
N GLY A 145 1.65 5.88 2.69
CA GLY A 145 1.51 6.23 1.28
C GLY A 145 1.98 5.11 0.35
N ALA A 146 3.17 4.56 0.59
CA ALA A 146 3.75 3.50 -0.23
C ALA A 146 2.93 2.21 -0.19
N ILE A 147 2.58 1.73 1.02
CA ILE A 147 1.76 0.51 1.21
C ILE A 147 0.39 0.70 0.55
N SER A 148 -0.27 1.83 0.76
CA SER A 148 -1.57 2.09 0.13
C SER A 148 -1.47 2.14 -1.40
N SER A 149 -0.42 2.74 -1.95
CA SER A 149 -0.17 2.76 -3.39
C SER A 149 0.02 1.34 -3.94
N PHE A 150 0.79 0.50 -3.25
CA PHE A 150 0.99 -0.89 -3.65
C PHE A 150 -0.31 -1.69 -3.60
N ILE A 151 -1.13 -1.52 -2.55
CA ILE A 151 -2.43 -2.17 -2.40
C ILE A 151 -3.37 -1.77 -3.56
N THR A 152 -3.55 -0.47 -3.79
CA THR A 152 -4.40 0.05 -4.87
C THR A 152 -3.91 -0.39 -6.25
N SER A 153 -2.59 -0.41 -6.47
CA SER A 153 -2.00 -0.87 -7.73
C SER A 153 -2.22 -2.37 -7.98
N ARG A 154 -2.29 -3.18 -6.91
CA ARG A 154 -2.59 -4.61 -7.01
C ARG A 154 -4.08 -4.88 -7.21
N ASN A 155 -4.94 -4.01 -6.66
CA ASN A 155 -6.38 -4.09 -6.82
C ASN A 155 -6.99 -2.69 -6.79
N GLN A 156 -7.44 -2.20 -7.94
CA GLN A 156 -8.07 -0.87 -8.07
C GLN A 156 -9.32 -0.68 -7.20
N TYR A 157 -9.95 -1.77 -6.74
CA TYR A 157 -11.11 -1.72 -5.85
C TYR A 157 -10.74 -1.74 -4.35
N ALA A 158 -9.45 -1.82 -4.03
CA ALA A 158 -8.90 -1.76 -2.68
C ALA A 158 -8.43 -0.32 -2.33
N SER A 159 -9.21 0.68 -2.74
CA SER A 159 -8.80 2.10 -2.70
C SER A 159 -9.29 2.85 -1.45
N GLY A 160 -10.08 2.23 -0.58
CA GLY A 160 -10.79 2.96 0.48
C GLY A 160 -9.92 3.41 1.67
N ASP A 161 -8.67 2.94 1.78
CA ASP A 161 -7.77 3.34 2.86
C ASP A 161 -7.28 4.79 2.67
N LEU A 162 -6.30 5.02 1.78
CA LEU A 162 -5.83 6.37 1.45
C LEU A 162 -6.28 6.86 0.06
N GLY A 163 -6.47 5.94 -0.88
CA GLY A 163 -6.70 6.29 -2.29
C GLY A 163 -7.98 7.11 -2.53
N LEU A 164 -9.09 6.68 -1.96
CA LEU A 164 -10.39 7.33 -2.09
C LEU A 164 -10.42 8.65 -1.30
N PRO A 165 -10.02 8.70 -0.01
CA PRO A 165 -9.97 9.96 0.71
C PRO A 165 -9.04 10.99 0.06
N LEU A 166 -7.86 10.57 -0.44
CA LEU A 166 -6.96 11.48 -1.14
C LEU A 166 -7.55 11.99 -2.47
N GLY A 167 -8.27 11.14 -3.21
CA GLY A 167 -8.98 11.57 -4.42
C GLY A 167 -10.07 12.59 -4.14
N ILE A 168 -10.84 12.40 -3.07
CA ILE A 168 -11.85 13.36 -2.60
C ILE A 168 -11.18 14.67 -2.17
N TRP A 169 -10.07 14.59 -1.44
CA TRP A 169 -9.31 15.77 -1.00
C TRP A 169 -8.76 16.57 -2.20
N LEU A 170 -8.19 15.90 -3.20
CA LEU A 170 -7.69 16.56 -4.41
C LEU A 170 -8.81 17.30 -5.14
N PHE A 171 -9.98 16.66 -5.29
CA PHE A 171 -11.17 17.28 -5.87
C PHE A 171 -11.61 18.50 -5.06
N ALA A 172 -11.70 18.37 -3.73
CA ALA A 172 -12.12 19.45 -2.82
C ALA A 172 -11.15 20.65 -2.86
N CYS A 173 -9.86 20.40 -3.04
CA CYS A 173 -8.84 21.42 -3.23
C CYS A 173 -8.82 22.02 -4.65
N GLN A 174 -9.70 21.59 -5.55
CA GLN A 174 -9.71 21.99 -6.97
C GLN A 174 -8.34 21.77 -7.61
N ALA A 175 -7.71 20.64 -7.30
CA ALA A 175 -6.42 20.30 -7.87
C ALA A 175 -6.53 20.26 -9.40
N HIS A 176 -5.45 20.64 -10.09
CA HIS A 176 -5.43 20.57 -11.54
C HIS A 176 -5.63 19.11 -12.00
N VAL A 177 -6.42 18.89 -13.06
CA VAL A 177 -6.77 17.56 -13.57
C VAL A 177 -5.54 16.68 -13.84
N ASP A 178 -4.42 17.28 -14.26
CA ASP A 178 -3.19 16.54 -14.50
C ASP A 178 -2.53 16.06 -13.21
N VAL A 179 -2.65 16.81 -12.10
CA VAL A 179 -2.20 16.35 -10.78
C VAL A 179 -3.00 15.13 -10.36
N GLU A 180 -4.33 15.20 -10.46
CA GLU A 180 -5.21 14.07 -10.13
C GLU A 180 -4.88 12.82 -10.98
N ARG A 181 -4.64 13.02 -12.29
CA ARG A 181 -4.24 11.92 -13.19
C ARG A 181 -2.90 11.31 -12.81
N VAL A 182 -1.91 12.12 -12.45
CA VAL A 182 -0.58 11.63 -12.03
C VAL A 182 -0.71 10.82 -10.74
N PHE A 183 -1.41 11.34 -9.73
CA PHE A 183 -1.61 10.63 -8.46
C PHE A 183 -2.41 9.34 -8.63
N CYS A 184 -3.41 9.33 -9.50
CA CYS A 184 -4.17 8.13 -9.83
C CYS A 184 -3.28 7.06 -10.50
N ARG A 185 -2.42 7.47 -11.46
CA ARG A 185 -1.49 6.54 -12.13
C ARG A 185 -0.42 5.98 -11.22
N PHE A 186 -0.02 6.72 -10.19
CA PHE A 186 0.87 6.22 -9.14
C PHE A 186 0.15 5.35 -8.10
N GLY A 187 -1.17 5.17 -8.22
CA GLY A 187 -1.97 4.40 -7.26
C GLY A 187 -2.16 5.11 -5.92
N TYR A 188 -1.78 6.39 -5.80
CA TYR A 188 -1.95 7.17 -4.56
C TYR A 188 -3.38 7.66 -4.38
N SER A 189 -4.11 7.91 -5.47
CA SER A 189 -5.50 8.37 -5.43
C SER A 189 -6.38 7.56 -6.37
N VAL A 190 -7.70 7.71 -6.21
CA VAL A 190 -8.67 7.28 -7.23
C VAL A 190 -8.76 8.30 -8.38
N SER A 191 -9.49 7.95 -9.44
CA SER A 191 -9.80 8.89 -10.53
C SER A 191 -10.78 9.98 -10.08
N ASP A 192 -10.75 11.15 -10.72
CA ASP A 192 -11.72 12.23 -10.53
C ASP A 192 -13.17 11.73 -10.66
N SER A 193 -13.44 10.93 -11.69
CA SER A 193 -14.76 10.31 -11.88
C SER A 193 -15.21 9.45 -10.69
N THR A 194 -14.28 8.74 -10.04
CA THR A 194 -14.56 7.93 -8.86
C THR A 194 -14.77 8.80 -7.63
N ALA A 195 -13.96 9.85 -7.46
CA ALA A 195 -14.11 10.81 -6.38
C ALA A 195 -15.46 11.53 -6.44
N ARG A 196 -15.87 12.01 -7.63
CA ARG A 196 -17.19 12.62 -7.85
C ARG A 196 -18.34 11.65 -7.59
N ALA A 197 -18.21 10.41 -8.06
CA ALA A 197 -19.23 9.38 -7.81
C ALA A 197 -19.38 9.09 -6.30
N ALA A 198 -18.27 9.07 -5.56
CA ALA A 198 -18.26 8.92 -4.12
C ALA A 198 -18.95 10.11 -3.44
N LEU A 199 -18.59 11.34 -3.81
CA LEU A 199 -19.19 12.56 -3.27
C LEU A 199 -20.69 12.65 -3.53
N ASN A 200 -21.14 12.31 -4.75
CA ASN A 200 -22.58 12.26 -5.06
C ASN A 200 -23.28 11.25 -4.14
N THR A 201 -22.68 10.08 -3.94
CA THR A 201 -23.25 9.03 -3.09
C THR A 201 -23.32 9.44 -1.62
N LEU A 202 -22.27 10.09 -1.11
CA LEU A 202 -22.25 10.66 0.24
C LEU A 202 -23.32 11.75 0.42
N THR A 203 -23.44 12.64 -0.57
CA THR A 203 -24.42 13.73 -0.57
C THR A 203 -25.85 13.20 -0.61
N ASP A 204 -26.11 12.20 -1.47
CA ASP A 204 -27.41 11.54 -1.56
C ASP A 204 -27.78 10.84 -0.24
N ALA A 205 -26.80 10.20 0.41
CA ALA A 205 -27.01 9.58 1.72
C ALA A 205 -27.42 10.63 2.77
N SER A 206 -26.64 11.71 2.91
CA SER A 206 -26.94 12.79 3.86
C SER A 206 -28.27 13.49 3.56
N LEU A 207 -28.62 13.69 2.28
CA LEU A 207 -29.89 14.28 1.90
C LEU A 207 -31.08 13.38 2.29
N ASN A 208 -30.93 12.05 2.14
CA ASN A 208 -31.96 11.11 2.55
C ASN A 208 -32.14 11.07 4.07
N ASP A 209 -31.04 11.12 4.82
CA ASP A 209 -31.09 11.20 6.29
C ASP A 209 -31.76 12.49 6.76
N LEU A 210 -31.42 13.64 6.15
CA LEU A 210 -32.07 14.91 6.44
C LEU A 210 -33.58 14.86 6.13
N LYS A 211 -33.97 14.34 4.97
CA LYS A 211 -35.39 14.17 4.61
C LYS A 211 -36.13 13.29 5.60
N LYS A 212 -35.47 12.25 6.12
CA LYS A 212 -36.05 11.38 7.15
C LYS A 212 -36.23 12.15 8.47
N GLN A 213 -35.20 12.85 8.94
CA GLN A 213 -35.29 13.65 10.16
C GLN A 213 -36.37 14.73 10.10
N VAL A 214 -36.52 15.40 8.96
CA VAL A 214 -37.57 16.41 8.75
C VAL A 214 -38.95 15.77 8.78
N ARG A 215 -39.16 14.61 8.16
CA ARG A 215 -40.45 13.89 8.26
C ARG A 215 -40.75 13.49 9.69
N ASP A 216 -39.76 12.92 10.38
CA ASP A 216 -39.91 12.49 11.76
C ASP A 216 -40.22 13.69 12.69
N ALA A 217 -39.72 14.90 12.40
CA ALA A 217 -40.04 16.13 13.13
C ALA A 217 -41.47 16.61 12.86
N ILE A 218 -41.89 16.62 11.58
CA ILE A 218 -43.27 16.93 11.18
C ILE A 218 -44.26 15.99 11.87
N ASP A 219 -43.95 14.69 11.92
CA ASP A 219 -44.78 13.68 12.58
C ASP A 219 -44.84 13.87 14.11
N ARG A 220 -43.83 14.52 14.72
CA ARG A 220 -43.83 14.93 16.13
C ARG A 220 -44.50 16.28 16.40
N GLY A 221 -44.85 17.03 15.35
CA GLY A 221 -45.44 18.37 15.47
C GLY A 221 -44.45 19.48 15.84
N GLU A 222 -43.16 19.27 15.58
CA GLU A 222 -42.07 20.26 15.68
C GLU A 222 -41.84 20.96 14.33
#